data_AF-A0A1Y2JYU0-F1
#
_entry.id   AF-A0A1Y2JYU0-F1
#
_cell.length_a   1.000
_cell.length_b   1.000
_cell.length_c   1.000
_cell.angle_alpha   90.00
_cell.angle_beta   90.00
_cell.angle_gamma   90.00
#
_symmetry.space_group_name_H-M   'P 1'
#
loop_
_entity.id
_entity.type
_entity.pdbx_description
1 polymer ?
#
loop_
_entity_poly.entity_id
_entity_poly.type
_entity_poly.pdbx_seq_one_letter_code
_entity_poly.pdbx_strand_id
1 'polypeptide(L)'
;MRHVLAEVGRSQRTRFMDELLVRVTAPHFVAGFVSRRGVVATAAPILRKALGKTDDEARAIIKQNGWKASIVRSYVRRPDQGPA
;
A
#
# COMPACT_ATOMS: atom_id res chain seq x y z
N MET A 1 -16.09 -26.74 3.31
CA MET A 1 -14.81 -26.13 2.87
C MET A 1 -15.06 -25.08 1.77
N ARG A 2 -15.43 -23.83 2.11
CA ARG A 2 -15.68 -22.75 1.11
C ARG A 2 -15.09 -21.38 1.51
N HIS A 3 -14.18 -21.33 2.48
CA HIS A 3 -13.70 -20.05 3.04
C HIS A 3 -12.25 -19.65 2.70
N VAL A 4 -11.47 -20.48 1.99
CA VAL A 4 -10.02 -20.22 1.81
C VAL A 4 -9.69 -19.40 0.56
N LEU A 5 -10.58 -19.32 -0.44
CA LEU A 5 -10.25 -18.72 -1.75
C LEU A 5 -10.41 -17.18 -1.82
N ALA A 6 -11.11 -16.55 -0.86
CA ALA A 6 -11.35 -15.10 -0.90
C ALA A 6 -10.19 -14.25 -0.33
N GLU A 7 -9.30 -14.84 0.48
CA GLU A 7 -8.16 -14.14 1.08
C GLU A 7 -6.93 -14.14 0.16
N VAL A 8 -6.73 -15.21 -0.61
CA VAL A 8 -5.59 -15.36 -1.54
C VAL A 8 -5.62 -14.30 -2.66
N GLY A 9 -6.81 -13.89 -3.12
CA GLY A 9 -6.95 -12.92 -4.21
C GLY A 9 -6.57 -11.48 -3.87
N ARG A 10 -6.59 -11.06 -2.60
CA ARG A 10 -6.21 -9.70 -2.18
C ARG A 10 -4.72 -9.59 -1.86
N SER A 11 -4.16 -10.60 -1.20
CA SER A 11 -2.74 -10.60 -0.81
C SER A 11 -1.82 -10.87 -2.01
N GLN A 12 -2.25 -11.67 -3.01
CA GLN A 12 -1.47 -11.84 -4.24
C GLN A 12 -1.52 -10.63 -5.18
N ARG A 13 -2.63 -9.88 -5.25
CA ARG A 13 -2.73 -8.68 -6.11
C ARG A 13 -1.70 -7.62 -5.76
N THR A 14 -1.41 -7.43 -4.47
CA THR A 14 -0.40 -6.47 -4.02
C THR A 14 1.01 -6.93 -4.38
N ARG A 15 1.28 -8.25 -4.40
CA ARG A 15 2.60 -8.80 -4.73
C ARG A 15 3.00 -8.61 -6.21
N PHE A 16 2.03 -8.35 -7.10
CA PHE A 16 2.29 -8.04 -8.52
C PHE A 16 2.34 -6.52 -8.81
N MET A 17 2.04 -5.67 -7.83
CA MET A 17 2.17 -4.23 -7.98
C MET A 17 3.58 -3.82 -7.55
N ASP A 18 4.39 -3.37 -8.51
CA ASP A 18 5.76 -2.95 -8.22
C ASP A 18 5.77 -1.66 -7.39
N GLU A 19 4.84 -0.75 -7.67
CA GLU A 19 4.70 0.51 -6.93
C GLU A 19 3.24 0.94 -6.75
N LEU A 20 2.88 1.38 -5.54
CA LEU A 20 1.58 1.94 -5.19
C LEU A 20 1.76 3.33 -4.59
N LEU A 21 1.02 4.31 -5.12
CA LEU A 21 0.83 5.60 -4.45
C LEU A 21 -0.46 5.54 -3.65
N VAL A 22 -0.35 5.64 -2.33
CA VAL A 22 -1.47 5.56 -1.40
C VAL A 22 -1.73 6.92 -0.79
N ARG A 23 -3.00 7.35 -0.82
CA ARG A 23 -3.51 8.52 -0.10
C ARG A 23 -4.15 8.08 1.20
N VAL A 24 -3.75 8.71 2.30
CA VAL A 24 -4.33 8.58 3.63
C VAL A 24 -5.10 9.85 3.96
N THR A 25 -6.36 9.68 4.37
CA THR A 25 -7.25 10.77 4.80
C THR A 25 -7.56 10.61 6.28
N ALA A 26 -7.22 11.63 7.05
CA ALA A 26 -7.56 11.80 8.46
C ALA A 26 -8.43 13.06 8.65
N PRO A 27 -9.04 13.30 9.81
CA PRO A 27 -9.89 14.47 10.04
C PRO A 27 -9.24 15.83 9.72
N HIS A 28 -7.92 15.95 9.91
CA HIS A 28 -7.20 17.23 9.81
C HIS A 28 -6.08 17.23 8.77
N PHE A 29 -5.86 16.13 8.05
CA PHE A 29 -4.83 16.08 7.03
C PHE A 29 -5.13 15.06 5.95
N VAL A 30 -4.54 15.30 4.78
CA VAL A 30 -4.39 14.32 3.71
C VAL A 30 -2.91 14.17 3.45
N ALA A 31 -2.43 12.94 3.48
CA ALA A 31 -1.02 12.61 3.28
C ALA A 31 -0.89 11.41 2.34
N GLY A 32 0.33 11.11 1.92
CA GLY A 32 0.59 9.97 1.06
C GLY A 32 1.86 9.22 1.43
N PHE A 33 1.91 7.98 0.96
CA PHE A 33 3.11 7.16 0.97
C PHE A 33 3.19 6.34 -0.32
N VAL A 34 4.41 5.95 -0.68
CA VAL A 34 4.71 5.07 -1.79
C VAL A 34 5.12 3.71 -1.23
N SER A 35 4.38 2.67 -1.62
CA SER A 35 4.78 1.29 -1.39
C SER A 35 5.48 0.76 -2.62
N ARG A 36 6.64 0.13 -2.45
CA ARG A 36 7.38 -0.57 -3.51
C ARG A 36 7.51 -2.03 -3.12
N ARG A 37 7.06 -2.93 -3.99
CA ARG A 37 7.11 -4.39 -3.76
C ARG A 37 6.52 -4.80 -2.40
N GLY A 38 5.44 -4.14 -2.00
CA GLY A 38 4.71 -4.42 -0.75
C GLY A 38 5.30 -3.82 0.52
N VAL A 39 6.30 -2.93 0.42
CA VAL A 39 6.92 -2.23 1.56
C VAL A 39 6.88 -0.73 1.32
N VAL A 40 6.52 0.04 2.35
CA VAL A 40 6.52 1.51 2.29
C VAL A 40 7.95 2.04 2.16
N ALA A 41 8.31 2.48 0.96
CA ALA A 41 9.64 2.99 0.61
C ALA A 41 9.77 4.50 0.86
N THR A 42 8.66 5.23 0.80
CA THR A 42 8.64 6.68 1.03
C THR A 42 7.31 7.07 1.68
N ALA A 43 7.34 7.96 2.66
CA ALA A 43 6.15 8.42 3.34
C ALA A 43 6.27 9.91 3.69
N ALA A 44 5.14 10.63 3.69
CA ALA A 44 5.08 11.97 4.25
C ALA A 44 5.52 11.96 5.74
N PRO A 45 6.09 13.05 6.29
CA PRO A 45 6.61 13.07 7.66
C PRO A 45 5.61 12.63 8.74
N ILE A 46 4.33 13.00 8.59
CA ILE A 46 3.26 12.60 9.50
C ILE A 46 2.98 11.09 9.50
N LEU A 47 3.38 10.38 8.44
CA LEU A 47 3.25 8.95 8.26
C LEU A 47 4.58 8.20 8.47
N ARG A 48 5.60 8.83 9.07
CA ARG A 48 6.94 8.25 9.24
C ARG A 48 6.94 6.88 9.93
N LYS A 49 5.97 6.61 10.82
CA LYS A 49 5.80 5.30 11.48
C LYS A 49 5.50 4.15 10.51
N ALA A 50 5.00 4.46 9.32
CA ALA A 50 4.74 3.47 8.27
C ALA A 50 5.98 3.19 7.41
N LEU A 51 7.04 3.99 7.48
CA LEU A 51 8.24 3.79 6.65
C LEU A 51 8.90 2.44 6.97
N GLY A 52 9.23 1.68 5.93
CA GLY A 52 9.82 0.33 6.05
C GLY A 52 8.82 -0.75 6.49
N LYS A 53 7.55 -0.42 6.71
CA LYS A 53 6.50 -1.37 7.05
C LYS A 53 5.93 -2.02 5.80
N THR A 54 5.48 -3.26 5.93
CA THR A 54 4.69 -3.93 4.91
C THR A 54 3.35 -3.23 4.70
N ASP A 55 2.70 -3.45 3.56
CA ASP A 55 1.38 -2.88 3.29
C ASP A 55 0.33 -3.28 4.33
N ASP A 56 0.43 -4.48 4.89
CA ASP A 56 -0.47 -4.98 5.94
C ASP A 56 -0.22 -4.29 7.28
N GLU A 57 1.06 -4.11 7.67
CA GLU A 57 1.42 -3.32 8.85
C GLU A 57 1.02 -1.84 8.71
N ALA A 58 1.25 -1.25 7.54
CA ALA A 58 0.85 0.12 7.25
C ALA A 58 -0.69 0.27 7.33
N ARG A 59 -1.43 -0.69 6.79
CA ARG A 59 -2.89 -0.76 6.91
C ARG A 59 -3.34 -0.87 8.37
N ALA A 60 -2.64 -1.65 9.19
CA ALA A 60 -2.94 -1.76 10.61
C ALA A 60 -2.75 -0.43 11.34
N ILE A 61 -1.66 0.30 11.08
CA ILE A 61 -1.41 1.64 11.64
C ILE A 61 -2.55 2.60 11.27
N ILE A 62 -2.93 2.64 9.99
CA ILE A 62 -4.00 3.51 9.49
C ILE A 62 -5.33 3.19 10.18
N LYS A 63 -5.66 1.89 10.32
CA LYS A 63 -6.87 1.42 11.00
C LYS A 63 -6.87 1.78 12.49
N GLN A 64 -5.74 1.57 13.18
CA GLN A 64 -5.59 1.89 14.61
C GLN A 64 -5.81 3.38 14.91
N ASN A 65 -5.46 4.27 13.97
CA ASN A 65 -5.66 5.71 14.11
C ASN A 65 -7.02 6.20 13.57
N GLY A 66 -7.90 5.29 13.11
CA GLY A 66 -9.20 5.65 12.55
C GLY A 66 -9.13 6.40 11.21
N TRP A 67 -7.99 6.31 10.51
CA TRP A 67 -7.79 6.97 9.22
C TRP A 67 -8.29 6.09 8.07
N LYS A 68 -8.49 6.71 6.90
CA LYS A 68 -8.88 6.02 5.66
C LYS A 68 -7.71 5.99 4.69
N ALA A 69 -7.58 4.91 3.92
CA ALA A 69 -6.58 4.78 2.86
C ALA A 69 -7.22 4.42 1.52
N SER A 70 -6.70 5.00 0.46
CA SER A 70 -7.11 4.72 -0.93
C SER A 70 -5.87 4.69 -1.83
N ILE A 71 -5.80 3.72 -2.73
CA ILE A 71 -4.76 3.70 -3.77
C ILE A 71 -5.13 4.76 -4.80
N VAL A 72 -4.24 5.71 -5.02
CA VAL A 72 -4.41 6.78 -6.02
C VAL A 72 -3.85 6.33 -7.37
N ARG A 73 -2.71 5.64 -7.34
CA ARG A 73 -2.06 5.11 -8.54
C ARG A 73 -1.41 3.78 -8.22
N SER A 74 -1.49 2.85 -9.17
CA SER A 74 -0.83 1.57 -9.11
C SER A 74 -0.02 1.35 -10.37
N TYR A 75 1.24 0.97 -10.22
CA TYR A 75 2.14 0.60 -11.30
C TYR A 75 2.47 -0.89 -11.20
N VAL A 76 2.13 -1.61 -12.25
CA VAL A 76 2.61 -2.96 -12.50
C VAL A 76 3.75 -2.83 -13.48
N ARG A 77 4.96 -3.27 -13.10
CA ARG A 77 6.01 -3.43 -14.10
C ARG A 77 5.59 -4.58 -15.00
N ARG A 78 5.32 -4.29 -16.27
CA ARG A 78 5.17 -5.39 -17.23
C ARG A 78 6.55 -5.97 -17.53
N PRO A 79 6.71 -7.30 -17.51
CA PRO A 79 8.01 -7.95 -17.70
C PRO A 79 8.59 -7.77 -19.12
N ASP A 80 7.81 -7.30 -20.08
CA ASP A 80 8.19 -7.03 -21.47
C ASP A 80 8.78 -5.62 -21.70
N GLN A 81 8.68 -4.72 -20.73
CA GLN A 81 9.28 -3.39 -20.81
C GLN A 81 10.64 -3.40 -20.10
N GLY A 82 11.69 -3.69 -20.86
CA GLY A 82 13.09 -3.53 -20.45
C GLY A 82 13.39 -2.09 -20.02
N PRO A 83 14.50 -1.84 -19.30
CA PRO A 83 14.89 -0.46 -18.98
C PRO A 83 15.10 0.31 -20.30
N ALA A 84 14.50 1.50 -20.38
CA ALA A 84 14.79 2.47 -21.43
C ALA A 84 16.25 2.92 -21.38
#